data_AF-A0A6P0MPI1-F1
#
_entry.id   AF-A0A6P0MPI1-F1
#
_cell.length_a   1.000
_cell.length_b   1.000
_cell.length_c   1.000
_cell.angle_alpha   90.00
_cell.angle_beta   90.00
_cell.angle_gamma   90.00
#
_symmetry.space_group_name_H-M   'P 1'
#
loop_
_entity.id
_entity.type
_entity.pdbx_description
1 polymer ?
#
loop_
_entity_poly.entity_id
_entity_poly.type
_entity_poly.pdbx_seq_one_letter_code
_entity_poly.pdbx_strand_id
1 'polypeptide(L)'
;MFDELLKSMNTEVSTVSAIIKTNNKLRNILFSRDSLSRQKLEENSEFLELSKLVPSERQEWQIYDHCATVTRLYAIYERFVEHLILDWLLLLPELISNYSDLGDKIQNTHREGVGRLLLDLNKNRFQHLSIEKVVQGLFSGVTGTEQYELLPDAFLSHEQNLRKEILEKLLADAGIENAWKWIDKHRNIKYFVEKISARQHTAEGQLKRLVDYRNEAAHRGIFETMSTQELLDLGDFVKALCEALAELVSYQIILRKISIAKAKEIGQITEWFKKPRAAVATVTDITLAVGGNIWLVSETSSYCKLANIESIQIDDIDKNEVKITSKTEVGLKLDTDAKQGLSLYVME
;
A
#
# COMPACT_ATOMS: atom_id res chain seq x y z
N MET A 1 10.67 -4.11 -1.50
CA MET A 1 10.10 -4.94 -2.60
C MET A 1 9.06 -4.14 -3.38
N PHE A 2 8.02 -3.65 -2.72
CA PHE A 2 7.03 -2.75 -3.35
C PHE A 2 7.40 -1.27 -3.24
N ASP A 3 8.69 -0.94 -3.19
CA ASP A 3 9.15 0.40 -2.85
C ASP A 3 8.81 1.42 -3.95
N GLU A 4 8.95 1.04 -5.22
CA GLU A 4 8.54 1.88 -6.34
C GLU A 4 7.01 2.06 -6.42
N LEU A 5 6.23 1.01 -6.13
CA LEU A 5 4.76 1.09 -6.08
C LEU A 5 4.31 2.03 -4.95
N LEU A 6 4.88 1.88 -3.75
CA LEU A 6 4.63 2.76 -2.61
C LEU A 6 5.08 4.19 -2.86
N LYS A 7 6.22 4.39 -3.52
CA LYS A 7 6.75 5.71 -3.89
C LYS A 7 5.84 6.40 -4.89
N SER A 8 5.40 5.71 -5.94
CA SER A 8 4.43 6.26 -6.91
C SER A 8 3.14 6.67 -6.20
N MET A 9 2.55 5.78 -5.40
CA MET A 9 1.35 6.07 -4.61
C MET A 9 1.55 7.29 -3.70
N ASN A 10 2.66 7.35 -2.96
CA ASN A 10 2.97 8.46 -2.07
C ASN A 10 3.12 9.78 -2.80
N THR A 11 3.77 9.79 -3.97
CA THR A 11 3.89 10.97 -4.82
C THR A 11 2.52 11.46 -5.25
N GLU A 12 1.67 10.56 -5.74
CA GLU A 12 0.33 10.93 -6.21
C GLU A 12 -0.57 11.46 -5.11
N VAL A 13 -0.61 10.81 -3.94
CA VAL A 13 -1.37 11.33 -2.79
C VAL A 13 -0.81 12.68 -2.34
N SER A 14 0.52 12.86 -2.34
CA SER A 14 1.14 14.14 -1.96
C SER A 14 0.82 15.26 -2.96
N THR A 15 0.72 14.94 -4.26
CA THR A 15 0.22 15.86 -5.28
C THR A 15 -1.23 16.26 -4.99
N VAL A 16 -2.10 15.30 -4.68
CA VAL A 16 -3.49 15.59 -4.27
C VAL A 16 -3.52 16.50 -3.05
N SER A 17 -2.73 16.20 -2.00
CA SER A 17 -2.62 17.05 -0.81
C SER A 17 -2.13 18.47 -1.13
N ALA A 18 -1.19 18.63 -2.05
CA ALA A 18 -0.69 19.93 -2.47
C ALA A 18 -1.76 20.74 -3.22
N ILE A 19 -2.56 20.09 -4.07
CA ILE A 19 -3.69 20.70 -4.79
C ILE A 19 -4.76 21.16 -3.79
N ILE A 20 -5.17 20.30 -2.85
CA ILE A 20 -6.14 20.65 -1.78
C ILE A 20 -5.68 21.90 -1.02
N LYS A 21 -4.42 21.92 -0.58
CA LYS A 21 -3.84 23.05 0.16
C LYS A 21 -3.78 24.32 -0.67
N THR A 22 -3.41 24.22 -1.94
CA THR A 22 -3.34 25.33 -2.89
C THR A 22 -4.73 25.92 -3.11
N ASN A 23 -5.71 25.07 -3.46
CA ASN A 23 -7.09 25.48 -3.68
C ASN A 23 -7.70 26.12 -2.43
N ASN A 24 -7.45 25.55 -1.25
CA ASN A 24 -7.90 26.13 0.02
C ASN A 24 -7.32 27.52 0.28
N LYS A 25 -6.02 27.73 0.03
CA LYS A 25 -5.37 29.04 0.16
C LYS A 25 -5.95 30.05 -0.83
N LEU A 26 -6.11 29.66 -2.11
CA LEU A 26 -6.70 30.54 -3.13
C LEU A 26 -8.12 30.95 -2.78
N ARG A 27 -8.97 30.01 -2.37
CA ARG A 27 -10.33 30.31 -1.88
C ARG A 27 -10.30 31.29 -0.69
N ASN A 28 -9.40 31.10 0.26
CA ASN A 28 -9.30 32.00 1.41
C ASN A 28 -8.88 33.42 1.01
N ILE A 29 -8.01 33.57 0.00
CA ILE A 29 -7.60 34.88 -0.52
C ILE A 29 -8.75 35.55 -1.27
N LEU A 30 -9.33 34.86 -2.25
CA LEU A 30 -10.33 35.41 -3.17
C LEU A 30 -11.68 35.71 -2.49
N PHE A 31 -12.09 34.87 -1.55
CA PHE A 31 -13.36 35.05 -0.82
C PHE A 31 -13.15 35.67 0.57
N SER A 32 -11.96 36.21 0.87
CA SER A 32 -11.71 36.91 2.13
C SER A 32 -12.64 38.12 2.25
N ARG A 33 -13.09 38.40 3.48
CA ARG A 33 -13.79 39.66 3.82
C ARG A 33 -12.83 40.76 4.27
N ASP A 34 -11.52 40.48 4.35
CA ASP A 34 -10.50 41.44 4.73
C ASP A 34 -10.30 42.51 3.65
N SER A 35 -10.56 43.77 4.00
CA SER A 35 -10.53 44.91 3.07
C SER A 35 -9.13 45.23 2.56
N LEU A 36 -8.10 45.04 3.41
CA LEU A 36 -6.70 45.27 3.07
C LEU A 36 -6.19 44.26 2.03
N SER A 37 -6.56 43.00 2.18
CA SER A 37 -6.26 41.96 1.20
C SER A 37 -6.93 42.25 -0.14
N ARG A 38 -8.22 42.65 -0.15
CA ARG A 38 -8.92 42.99 -1.40
C ARG A 38 -8.30 44.18 -2.14
N GLN A 39 -7.95 45.24 -1.42
CA GLN A 39 -7.33 46.42 -2.03
C GLN A 39 -5.99 46.07 -2.72
N LYS A 40 -5.15 45.26 -2.07
CA LYS A 40 -3.89 44.78 -2.67
C LYS A 40 -4.09 43.85 -3.87
N LEU A 41 -5.22 43.13 -3.93
CA LEU A 41 -5.55 42.23 -5.03
C LEU A 41 -6.08 43.02 -6.24
N GLU A 42 -6.86 44.08 -6.01
CA GLU A 42 -7.39 44.97 -7.05
C GLU A 42 -6.29 45.77 -7.77
N GLU A 43 -5.17 46.04 -7.07
CA GLU A 43 -3.98 46.68 -7.64
C GLU A 43 -3.15 45.75 -8.56
N ASN A 44 -3.43 44.44 -8.59
CA ASN A 44 -2.72 43.46 -9.42
C ASN A 44 -3.59 42.99 -10.60
N SER A 45 -3.22 43.41 -11.82
CA SER A 45 -3.98 43.10 -13.03
C SER A 45 -4.08 41.61 -13.34
N GLU A 46 -2.99 40.84 -13.14
CA GLU A 46 -2.99 39.39 -13.38
C GLU A 46 -3.91 38.66 -12.40
N PHE A 47 -3.94 39.11 -11.14
CA PHE A 47 -4.81 38.54 -10.13
C PHE A 47 -6.28 38.88 -10.39
N LEU A 48 -6.57 40.08 -10.88
CA LEU A 48 -7.90 40.49 -11.29
C LEU A 48 -8.42 39.60 -12.44
N GLU A 49 -7.57 39.27 -13.42
CA GLU A 49 -7.90 38.31 -14.47
C GLU A 49 -8.15 36.90 -13.91
N LEU A 50 -7.28 36.43 -13.02
CA LEU A 50 -7.44 35.12 -12.37
C LEU A 50 -8.74 35.01 -11.57
N SER A 51 -9.16 36.10 -10.91
CA SER A 51 -10.43 36.16 -10.17
C SER A 51 -11.67 36.00 -11.05
N LYS A 52 -11.55 36.28 -12.35
CA LYS A 52 -12.63 36.09 -13.34
C LYS A 52 -12.69 34.65 -13.88
N LEU A 53 -11.63 33.86 -13.68
CA LEU A 53 -11.54 32.47 -14.18
C LEU A 53 -11.99 31.43 -13.14
N VAL A 54 -12.08 31.82 -11.87
CA VAL A 54 -12.53 30.92 -10.79
C VAL A 54 -14.05 30.91 -10.66
N PRO A 55 -14.64 29.87 -10.04
CA PRO A 55 -16.08 29.86 -9.76
C PRO A 55 -16.54 31.10 -8.99
N SER A 56 -17.72 31.61 -9.32
CA SER A 56 -18.27 32.82 -8.70
C SER A 56 -18.65 32.59 -7.23
N GLU A 57 -19.01 31.35 -6.88
CA GLU A 57 -19.31 30.98 -5.51
C GLU A 57 -18.23 30.07 -4.90
N ARG A 58 -17.85 30.39 -3.66
CA ARG A 58 -16.89 29.58 -2.88
C ARG A 58 -17.35 28.12 -2.76
N GLN A 59 -18.65 27.90 -2.60
CA GLN A 59 -19.23 26.58 -2.39
C GLN A 59 -19.12 25.69 -3.63
N GLU A 60 -19.37 26.24 -4.83
CA GLU A 60 -19.21 25.49 -6.09
C GLU A 60 -17.77 24.99 -6.27
N TRP A 61 -16.79 25.85 -5.96
CA TRP A 61 -15.39 25.43 -5.99
C TRP A 61 -15.08 24.35 -4.95
N GLN A 62 -15.63 24.45 -3.73
CA GLN A 62 -15.44 23.42 -2.70
C GLN A 62 -16.04 22.07 -3.12
N ILE A 63 -17.23 22.08 -3.73
CA ILE A 63 -17.89 20.88 -4.26
C ILE A 63 -17.02 20.23 -5.34
N TYR A 64 -16.52 21.02 -6.30
CA TYR A 64 -15.65 20.50 -7.36
C TYR A 64 -14.35 19.90 -6.80
N ASP A 65 -13.68 20.61 -5.90
CA ASP A 65 -12.43 20.18 -5.26
C ASP A 65 -12.62 18.88 -4.45
N HIS A 66 -13.76 18.77 -3.76
CA HIS A 66 -14.15 17.55 -3.05
C HIS A 66 -14.34 16.37 -4.02
N CYS A 67 -15.18 16.53 -5.06
CA CYS A 67 -15.42 15.50 -6.09
C CYS A 67 -14.10 14.99 -6.68
N ALA A 68 -13.27 15.92 -7.13
CA ALA A 68 -12.00 15.61 -7.79
C ALA A 68 -11.05 14.89 -6.84
N THR A 69 -10.94 15.36 -5.60
CA THR A 69 -10.08 14.78 -4.58
C THR A 69 -10.47 13.35 -4.25
N VAL A 70 -11.73 13.10 -3.89
CA VAL A 70 -12.18 11.77 -3.46
C VAL A 70 -12.08 10.77 -4.61
N THR A 71 -12.49 11.18 -5.81
CA THR A 71 -12.38 10.34 -7.00
C THR A 71 -10.92 9.98 -7.28
N ARG A 72 -10.00 10.93 -7.15
CA ARG A 72 -8.57 10.69 -7.37
C ARG A 72 -7.96 9.79 -6.29
N LEU A 73 -8.29 10.02 -5.01
CA LEU A 73 -7.80 9.19 -3.91
C LEU A 73 -8.28 7.74 -4.02
N TYR A 74 -9.56 7.53 -4.38
CA TYR A 74 -10.08 6.19 -4.63
C TYR A 74 -9.37 5.52 -5.80
N ALA A 75 -9.17 6.22 -6.92
CA ALA A 75 -8.46 5.68 -8.08
C ALA A 75 -7.00 5.30 -7.78
N ILE A 76 -6.31 6.10 -6.94
CA ILE A 76 -4.95 5.78 -6.48
C ILE A 76 -4.97 4.47 -5.66
N TYR A 77 -5.92 4.35 -4.72
CA TYR A 77 -6.09 3.16 -3.90
C TYR A 77 -6.41 1.92 -4.74
N GLU A 78 -7.38 2.01 -5.64
CA GLU A 78 -7.82 0.88 -6.48
C GLU A 78 -6.68 0.37 -7.35
N ARG A 79 -6.00 1.26 -8.07
CA ARG A 79 -4.86 0.88 -8.91
C ARG A 79 -3.70 0.30 -8.08
N PHE A 80 -3.48 0.81 -6.87
CA PHE A 80 -2.46 0.26 -5.99
C PHE A 80 -2.76 -1.20 -5.62
N VAL A 81 -4.01 -1.51 -5.27
CA VAL A 81 -4.44 -2.88 -4.96
C VAL A 81 -4.27 -3.79 -6.18
N GLU A 82 -4.73 -3.35 -7.35
CA GLU A 82 -4.63 -4.12 -8.59
C GLU A 82 -3.17 -4.44 -8.94
N HIS A 83 -2.28 -3.45 -8.91
CA HIS A 83 -0.86 -3.64 -9.18
C HIS A 83 -0.18 -4.53 -8.13
N LEU A 84 -0.54 -4.38 -6.86
CA LEU A 84 0.03 -5.20 -5.79
C LEU A 84 -0.33 -6.70 -5.98
N ILE A 85 -1.58 -6.98 -6.36
CA ILE A 85 -2.04 -8.35 -6.64
C ILE A 85 -1.41 -8.87 -7.93
N LEU A 86 -1.27 -8.03 -8.96
CA LEU A 86 -0.57 -8.36 -10.19
C LEU A 86 0.87 -8.81 -9.90
N ASP A 87 1.65 -8.00 -9.17
CA ASP A 87 3.05 -8.32 -8.84
C ASP A 87 3.16 -9.63 -8.03
N TRP A 88 2.23 -9.84 -7.09
CA TRP A 88 2.14 -11.09 -6.33
C TRP A 88 1.87 -12.31 -7.21
N LEU A 89 0.89 -12.22 -8.12
CA LEU A 89 0.52 -13.32 -9.02
C LEU A 89 1.63 -13.66 -10.01
N LEU A 90 2.37 -12.66 -10.50
CA LEU A 90 3.52 -12.87 -11.38
C LEU A 90 4.70 -13.53 -10.66
N LEU A 91 4.88 -13.25 -9.36
CA LEU A 91 5.96 -13.84 -8.56
C LEU A 91 5.64 -15.27 -8.10
N LEU A 92 4.36 -15.60 -7.92
CA LEU A 92 3.90 -16.89 -7.36
C LEU A 92 4.49 -18.13 -8.06
N PRO A 93 4.52 -18.24 -9.41
CA PRO A 93 5.14 -19.37 -10.12
C PRO A 93 6.65 -19.55 -9.87
N GLU A 94 7.35 -18.51 -9.41
CA GLU A 94 8.77 -18.61 -9.02
C GLU A 94 8.94 -19.12 -7.58
N LEU A 95 7.93 -18.90 -6.74
CA LEU A 95 7.89 -19.32 -5.34
C LEU A 95 7.31 -20.73 -5.17
N ILE A 96 6.40 -21.13 -6.07
CA ILE A 96 5.69 -22.41 -6.05
C ILE A 96 5.82 -23.00 -7.46
N SER A 97 6.64 -24.04 -7.62
CA SER A 97 6.94 -24.59 -8.95
C SER A 97 5.79 -25.39 -9.56
N ASN A 98 4.98 -26.07 -8.74
CA ASN A 98 3.86 -26.87 -9.24
C ASN A 98 2.54 -26.16 -9.00
N TYR A 99 1.72 -26.10 -10.04
CA TYR A 99 0.40 -25.46 -9.97
C TYR A 99 -0.54 -26.11 -8.93
N SER A 100 -0.43 -27.42 -8.73
CA SER A 100 -1.19 -28.17 -7.73
C SER A 100 -0.93 -27.70 -6.29
N ASP A 101 0.21 -27.06 -6.04
CA ASP A 101 0.66 -26.68 -4.70
C ASP A 101 0.19 -25.26 -4.31
N LEU A 102 -0.47 -24.53 -5.24
CA LEU A 102 -1.06 -23.19 -4.99
C LEU A 102 -2.24 -23.20 -4.02
N GLY A 103 -2.80 -24.37 -3.74
CA GLY A 103 -4.04 -24.54 -2.99
C GLY A 103 -5.30 -24.32 -3.83
N ASP A 104 -6.39 -24.97 -3.42
CA ASP A 104 -7.63 -25.06 -4.21
C ASP A 104 -8.22 -23.69 -4.54
N LYS A 105 -8.11 -22.73 -3.63
CA LYS A 105 -8.67 -21.39 -3.80
C LYS A 105 -8.09 -20.68 -5.02
N ILE A 106 -6.76 -20.59 -5.12
CA ILE A 106 -6.08 -19.95 -6.25
C ILE A 106 -6.34 -20.73 -7.55
N GLN A 107 -6.29 -22.06 -7.51
CA GLN A 107 -6.53 -22.90 -8.68
C GLN A 107 -7.94 -22.71 -9.24
N ASN A 108 -8.95 -22.70 -8.36
CA ASN A 108 -10.34 -22.48 -8.74
C ASN A 108 -10.55 -21.06 -9.29
N THR A 109 -10.02 -20.03 -8.61
CA THR A 109 -10.09 -18.64 -9.09
C THR A 109 -9.49 -18.52 -10.49
N HIS A 110 -8.29 -19.07 -10.72
CA HIS A 110 -7.63 -19.01 -12.01
C HIS A 110 -8.46 -19.71 -13.10
N ARG A 111 -8.96 -20.93 -12.85
CA ARG A 111 -9.77 -21.68 -13.80
C ARG A 111 -11.07 -20.95 -14.16
N GLU A 112 -11.78 -20.45 -13.17
CA GLU A 112 -13.01 -19.67 -13.37
C GLU A 112 -12.74 -18.34 -14.07
N GLY A 113 -11.63 -17.68 -13.74
CA GLY A 113 -11.18 -16.44 -14.36
C GLY A 113 -10.84 -16.62 -15.83
N VAL A 114 -10.05 -17.64 -16.18
CA VAL A 114 -9.75 -18.01 -17.56
C VAL A 114 -11.02 -18.29 -18.35
N GLY A 115 -11.96 -19.06 -17.77
CA GLY A 115 -13.27 -19.30 -18.39
C GLY A 115 -14.04 -18.01 -18.70
N ARG A 116 -14.07 -17.06 -17.74
CA ARG A 116 -14.70 -15.74 -17.93
C ARG A 116 -13.98 -14.91 -19.00
N LEU A 117 -12.64 -14.89 -19.01
CA LEU A 117 -11.86 -14.15 -19.98
C LEU A 117 -12.13 -14.64 -21.41
N LEU A 118 -12.24 -15.95 -21.62
CA LEU A 118 -12.56 -16.49 -22.95
C LEU A 118 -13.93 -16.04 -23.47
N LEU A 119 -14.91 -15.86 -22.58
CA LEU A 119 -16.23 -15.32 -22.95
C LEU A 119 -16.19 -13.83 -23.28
N ASP A 120 -15.29 -13.09 -22.63
CA ASP A 120 -15.21 -11.63 -22.68
C ASP A 120 -14.07 -11.09 -23.54
N LEU A 121 -13.26 -11.94 -24.19
CA LEU A 121 -11.99 -11.57 -24.81
C LEU A 121 -12.12 -10.47 -25.88
N ASN A 122 -13.31 -10.32 -26.47
CA ASN A 122 -13.63 -9.30 -27.45
C ASN A 122 -13.89 -7.91 -26.84
N LYS A 123 -14.00 -7.77 -25.51
CA LYS A 123 -14.19 -6.49 -24.84
C LYS A 123 -12.91 -5.66 -24.88
N ASN A 124 -13.06 -4.33 -24.99
CA ASN A 124 -11.93 -3.39 -25.10
C ASN A 124 -10.87 -3.56 -24.01
N ARG A 125 -11.27 -3.89 -22.79
CA ARG A 125 -10.35 -4.07 -21.65
C ARG A 125 -9.41 -5.27 -21.77
N PHE A 126 -9.67 -6.20 -22.69
CA PHE A 126 -8.88 -7.42 -22.90
C PHE A 126 -8.22 -7.48 -24.28
N GLN A 127 -8.16 -6.36 -25.02
CA GLN A 127 -7.55 -6.31 -26.34
C GLN A 127 -6.05 -6.64 -26.35
N HIS A 128 -5.38 -6.56 -25.19
CA HIS A 128 -3.98 -6.97 -25.03
C HIS A 128 -3.81 -8.49 -24.93
N LEU A 129 -4.89 -9.26 -24.81
CA LEU A 129 -4.86 -10.70 -24.62
C LEU A 129 -5.24 -11.45 -25.90
N SER A 130 -4.48 -12.50 -26.22
CA SER A 130 -4.85 -13.49 -27.23
C SER A 130 -5.49 -14.71 -26.59
N ILE A 131 -6.24 -15.49 -27.36
CA ILE A 131 -6.84 -16.75 -26.88
C ILE A 131 -5.75 -17.70 -26.39
N GLU A 132 -4.65 -17.79 -27.13
CA GLU A 132 -3.50 -18.63 -26.81
C GLU A 132 -2.93 -18.24 -25.45
N LYS A 133 -2.70 -16.93 -25.21
CA LYS A 133 -2.16 -16.44 -23.94
C LYS A 133 -3.08 -16.75 -22.76
N VAL A 134 -4.40 -16.63 -22.95
CA VAL A 134 -5.39 -16.91 -21.90
C VAL A 134 -5.43 -18.39 -21.52
N VAL A 135 -5.28 -19.29 -22.50
CA VAL A 135 -5.34 -20.74 -22.24
C VAL A 135 -4.00 -21.29 -21.75
N GLN A 136 -2.88 -20.76 -22.22
CA GLN A 136 -1.55 -21.33 -22.01
C GLN A 136 -1.20 -21.50 -20.52
N GLY A 137 -1.38 -20.46 -19.70
CA GLY A 137 -1.02 -20.51 -18.28
C GLY A 137 -1.74 -21.62 -17.51
N LEU A 138 -3.05 -21.78 -17.75
CA LEU A 138 -3.86 -22.85 -17.13
C LEU A 138 -3.48 -24.22 -17.71
N PHE A 139 -3.27 -24.32 -19.03
CA PHE A 139 -2.90 -25.58 -19.68
C PHE A 139 -1.56 -26.10 -19.13
N SER A 140 -0.52 -25.26 -19.08
CA SER A 140 0.78 -25.62 -18.54
C SER A 140 0.68 -26.02 -17.07
N GLY A 141 -0.13 -25.31 -16.27
CA GLY A 141 -0.36 -25.65 -14.86
C GLY A 141 -1.04 -27.01 -14.66
N VAL A 142 -2.07 -27.33 -15.43
CA VAL A 142 -2.82 -28.60 -15.28
C VAL A 142 -2.03 -29.79 -15.82
N THR A 143 -1.27 -29.61 -16.89
CA THR A 143 -0.52 -30.71 -17.54
C THR A 143 0.88 -30.91 -16.98
N GLY A 144 1.46 -29.89 -16.34
CA GLY A 144 2.82 -29.93 -15.80
C GLY A 144 3.91 -29.99 -16.88
N THR A 145 3.60 -29.64 -18.13
CA THR A 145 4.55 -29.73 -19.26
C THR A 145 5.57 -28.59 -19.27
N GLU A 146 5.19 -27.42 -18.75
CA GLU A 146 6.00 -26.20 -18.69
C GLU A 146 5.72 -25.45 -17.38
N GLN A 147 6.54 -24.45 -17.06
CA GLN A 147 6.23 -23.54 -15.94
C GLN A 147 4.89 -22.87 -16.21
N TYR A 148 3.99 -22.92 -15.22
CA TYR A 148 2.69 -22.32 -15.34
C TYR A 148 2.76 -20.80 -15.18
N GLU A 149 1.75 -20.12 -15.71
CA GLU A 149 1.56 -18.69 -15.50
C GLU A 149 0.19 -18.45 -14.88
N LEU A 150 0.13 -17.51 -13.94
CA LEU A 150 -1.13 -16.99 -13.42
C LEU A 150 -1.44 -15.69 -14.15
N LEU A 151 -2.44 -15.71 -15.01
CA LEU A 151 -2.83 -14.50 -15.75
C LEU A 151 -3.55 -13.53 -14.80
N PRO A 152 -3.00 -12.34 -14.49
CA PRO A 152 -3.58 -11.44 -13.48
C PRO A 152 -5.01 -11.00 -13.82
N ASP A 153 -5.33 -10.81 -15.10
CA ASP A 153 -6.68 -10.48 -15.59
C ASP A 153 -7.74 -11.52 -15.16
N ALA A 154 -7.35 -12.78 -14.94
CA ALA A 154 -8.24 -13.84 -14.47
C ALA A 154 -8.67 -13.64 -13.00
N PHE A 155 -7.87 -12.91 -12.23
CA PHE A 155 -8.10 -12.64 -10.80
C PHE A 155 -8.73 -11.26 -10.59
N LEU A 156 -8.32 -10.26 -11.37
CA LEU A 156 -8.66 -8.85 -11.18
C LEU A 156 -10.01 -8.42 -11.77
N SER A 157 -10.78 -9.34 -12.36
CA SER A 157 -12.11 -9.02 -12.88
C SER A 157 -13.13 -8.78 -11.75
N HIS A 158 -13.24 -7.54 -11.27
CA HIS A 158 -14.31 -7.06 -10.38
C HIS A 158 -15.05 -5.86 -10.97
N GLU A 159 -16.36 -5.77 -10.72
CA GLU A 159 -17.20 -4.61 -11.11
C GLU A 159 -17.63 -3.77 -9.90
N GLN A 160 -17.39 -4.28 -8.70
CA GLN A 160 -17.77 -3.63 -7.45
C GLN A 160 -16.62 -2.75 -6.95
N ASN A 161 -16.97 -1.64 -6.30
CA ASN A 161 -15.98 -0.81 -5.62
C ASN A 161 -15.28 -1.63 -4.52
N LEU A 162 -14.00 -1.35 -4.29
CA LEU A 162 -13.16 -2.02 -3.30
C LEU A 162 -13.50 -1.60 -1.86
N ARG A 163 -14.70 -1.97 -1.41
CA ARG A 163 -15.05 -2.01 0.02
C ARG A 163 -14.30 -3.15 0.70
N LYS A 164 -14.29 -3.19 2.03
CA LYS A 164 -13.58 -4.20 2.83
C LYS A 164 -13.80 -5.62 2.31
N GLU A 165 -15.06 -6.02 2.12
CA GLU A 165 -15.42 -7.38 1.73
C GLU A 165 -14.89 -7.73 0.34
N ILE A 166 -14.89 -6.76 -0.57
CA ILE A 166 -14.41 -6.93 -1.94
C ILE A 166 -12.87 -6.98 -1.97
N LEU A 167 -12.20 -6.12 -1.20
CA LEU A 167 -10.75 -6.15 -1.03
C LEU A 167 -10.30 -7.49 -0.42
N GLU A 168 -10.93 -7.93 0.67
CA GLU A 168 -10.62 -9.20 1.32
C GLU A 168 -10.85 -10.37 0.36
N LYS A 169 -11.98 -10.39 -0.35
CA LYS A 169 -12.26 -11.41 -1.35
C LYS A 169 -11.20 -11.43 -2.46
N LEU A 170 -10.82 -10.27 -2.98
CA LEU A 170 -9.85 -10.16 -4.08
C LEU A 170 -8.48 -10.72 -3.67
N LEU A 171 -8.03 -10.40 -2.45
CA LEU A 171 -6.79 -10.93 -1.88
C LEU A 171 -6.88 -12.43 -1.58
N ALA A 172 -8.00 -12.90 -1.00
CA ALA A 172 -8.22 -14.32 -0.71
C ALA A 172 -8.30 -15.15 -1.99
N ASP A 173 -8.94 -14.63 -3.04
CA ASP A 173 -8.98 -15.25 -4.37
C ASP A 173 -7.57 -15.40 -4.98
N ALA A 174 -6.62 -14.52 -4.60
CA ALA A 174 -5.19 -14.60 -4.91
C ALA A 174 -4.36 -15.34 -3.84
N GLY A 175 -5.00 -16.02 -2.87
CA GLY A 175 -4.36 -16.85 -1.86
C GLY A 175 -3.88 -16.14 -0.60
N ILE A 176 -4.29 -14.88 -0.39
CA ILE A 176 -3.94 -14.07 0.78
C ILE A 176 -5.16 -13.93 1.68
N GLU A 177 -5.29 -14.85 2.64
CA GLU A 177 -6.42 -14.93 3.56
C GLU A 177 -6.31 -13.93 4.71
N ASN A 178 -7.46 -13.55 5.30
CA ASN A 178 -7.56 -12.70 6.49
C ASN A 178 -6.85 -11.34 6.38
N ALA A 179 -6.83 -10.74 5.18
CA ALA A 179 -6.12 -9.49 4.93
C ALA A 179 -6.55 -8.35 5.86
N TRP A 180 -7.84 -8.25 6.20
CA TRP A 180 -8.30 -7.16 7.06
C TRP A 180 -7.82 -7.28 8.50
N LYS A 181 -7.65 -8.51 9.00
CA LYS A 181 -7.06 -8.76 10.33
C LYS A 181 -5.64 -8.20 10.42
N TRP A 182 -4.89 -8.23 9.33
CA TRP A 182 -3.57 -7.60 9.24
C TRP A 182 -3.70 -6.07 9.23
N ILE A 183 -4.59 -5.54 8.39
CA ILE A 183 -4.83 -4.08 8.27
C ILE A 183 -5.19 -3.46 9.63
N ASP A 184 -6.13 -4.04 10.38
CA ASP A 184 -6.56 -3.53 11.69
C ASP A 184 -5.44 -3.51 12.73
N LYS A 185 -4.46 -4.40 12.59
CA LYS A 185 -3.32 -4.49 13.50
C LYS A 185 -2.15 -3.60 13.10
N HIS A 186 -2.08 -3.24 11.81
CA HIS A 186 -0.98 -2.49 11.24
C HIS A 186 -0.79 -1.15 11.95
N ARG A 187 0.46 -0.82 12.27
CA ARG A 187 0.82 0.33 13.11
C ARG A 187 0.37 1.68 12.56
N ASN A 188 0.43 1.88 11.23
CA ASN A 188 0.04 3.16 10.63
C ASN A 188 -1.49 3.32 10.59
N ILE A 189 -2.23 2.22 10.44
CA ILE A 189 -3.69 2.21 10.55
C ILE A 189 -4.13 2.50 11.98
N LYS A 190 -3.51 1.84 12.97
CA LYS A 190 -3.77 2.13 14.38
C LYS A 190 -3.48 3.58 14.74
N TYR A 191 -2.31 4.09 14.32
CA TYR A 191 -1.96 5.49 14.52
C TYR A 191 -3.00 6.42 13.90
N PHE A 192 -3.40 6.16 12.65
CA PHE A 192 -4.43 6.94 11.97
C PHE A 192 -5.74 6.93 12.75
N VAL A 193 -6.27 5.76 13.08
CA VAL A 193 -7.55 5.61 13.80
C VAL A 193 -7.50 6.28 15.17
N GLU A 194 -6.41 6.10 15.93
CA GLU A 194 -6.30 6.60 17.30
C GLU A 194 -5.97 8.09 17.39
N LYS A 195 -5.14 8.61 16.48
CA LYS A 195 -4.55 9.95 16.58
C LYS A 195 -5.09 10.94 15.57
N ILE A 196 -5.35 10.50 14.34
CA ILE A 196 -5.82 11.38 13.26
C ILE A 196 -7.35 11.42 13.26
N SER A 197 -7.99 10.26 13.17
CA SER A 197 -9.46 10.15 13.24
C SER A 197 -10.01 10.30 14.66
N ALA A 198 -9.17 10.41 15.69
CA ALA A 198 -9.57 10.50 17.10
C ALA A 198 -10.60 9.43 17.53
N ARG A 199 -10.48 8.20 17.00
CA ARG A 199 -11.39 7.06 17.19
C ARG A 199 -12.83 7.29 16.72
N GLN A 200 -13.09 8.34 15.94
CA GLN A 200 -14.42 8.58 15.38
C GLN A 200 -14.82 7.48 14.39
N HIS A 201 -13.85 6.85 13.74
CA HIS A 201 -14.09 5.79 12.77
C HIS A 201 -13.08 4.65 12.92
N THR A 202 -13.54 3.43 12.65
CA THR A 202 -12.66 2.27 12.43
C THR A 202 -11.98 2.38 11.06
N ALA A 203 -10.96 1.56 10.80
CA ALA A 203 -10.35 1.49 9.47
C ALA A 203 -11.40 1.16 8.38
N GLU A 204 -12.35 0.28 8.71
CA GLU A 204 -13.44 -0.11 7.81
C GLU A 204 -14.39 1.07 7.58
N GLY A 205 -14.72 1.81 8.64
CA GLY A 205 -15.52 3.02 8.53
C GLY A 205 -14.88 4.07 7.62
N GLN A 206 -13.55 4.22 7.67
CA GLN A 206 -12.83 5.16 6.81
C GLN A 206 -12.81 4.72 5.34
N LEU A 207 -12.58 3.43 5.07
CA LEU A 207 -12.69 2.89 3.71
C LEU A 207 -14.12 3.04 3.17
N LYS A 208 -15.13 2.77 4.01
CA LYS A 208 -16.53 2.96 3.64
C LYS A 208 -16.81 4.42 3.27
N ARG A 209 -16.32 5.39 4.06
CA ARG A 209 -16.44 6.83 3.74
C ARG A 209 -15.81 7.17 2.40
N LEU A 210 -14.58 6.70 2.13
CA LEU A 210 -13.91 6.92 0.84
C LEU A 210 -14.79 6.45 -0.34
N VAL A 211 -15.32 5.24 -0.24
CA VAL A 211 -16.14 4.64 -1.31
C VAL A 211 -17.49 5.35 -1.45
N ASP A 212 -18.13 5.72 -0.34
CA ASP A 212 -19.42 6.39 -0.36
C ASP A 212 -19.30 7.79 -1.00
N TYR A 213 -18.33 8.60 -0.56
CA TYR A 213 -18.08 9.90 -1.17
C TYR A 213 -17.69 9.81 -2.64
N ARG A 214 -16.94 8.77 -3.05
CA ARG A 214 -16.64 8.53 -4.47
C ARG A 214 -17.91 8.27 -5.27
N ASN A 215 -18.84 7.47 -4.73
CA ASN A 215 -20.10 7.17 -5.40
C ASN A 215 -21.03 8.37 -5.45
N GLU A 216 -21.07 9.19 -4.39
CA GLU A 216 -21.81 10.45 -4.38
C GLU A 216 -21.26 11.40 -5.45
N ALA A 217 -19.94 11.63 -5.46
CA ALA A 217 -19.27 12.45 -6.47
C ALA A 217 -19.56 12.01 -7.92
N ALA A 218 -19.75 10.70 -8.16
CA ALA A 218 -20.02 10.15 -9.49
C ALA A 218 -21.51 10.20 -9.90
N HIS A 219 -22.46 10.19 -8.96
CA HIS A 219 -23.87 9.93 -9.29
C HIS A 219 -24.86 11.04 -8.90
N ARG A 220 -24.64 11.85 -7.86
CA ARG A 220 -25.64 12.79 -7.34
C ARG A 220 -24.98 13.98 -6.65
N GLY A 221 -25.40 15.21 -6.97
CA GLY A 221 -24.82 16.44 -6.43
C GLY A 221 -24.51 16.37 -4.94
N ILE A 222 -23.29 16.75 -4.57
CA ILE A 222 -22.80 16.69 -3.18
C ILE A 222 -23.69 17.56 -2.29
N PHE A 223 -24.35 16.95 -1.30
CA PHE A 223 -25.16 17.66 -0.32
C PHE A 223 -24.31 18.24 0.82
N GLU A 224 -23.17 17.61 1.13
CA GLU A 224 -22.29 18.00 2.23
C GLU A 224 -20.82 17.76 1.84
N THR A 225 -20.01 18.82 1.84
CA THR A 225 -18.58 18.72 1.49
C THR A 225 -17.73 18.51 2.74
N MET A 226 -16.81 17.55 2.69
CA MET A 226 -15.73 17.44 3.69
C MET A 226 -14.91 18.72 3.75
N SER A 227 -14.46 19.06 4.96
CA SER A 227 -13.49 20.13 5.16
C SER A 227 -12.14 19.80 4.52
N THR A 228 -11.32 20.84 4.30
CA THR A 228 -9.96 20.69 3.78
C THR A 228 -9.12 19.71 4.61
N GLN A 229 -9.25 19.73 5.95
CA GLN A 229 -8.50 18.82 6.81
C GLN A 229 -8.99 17.38 6.66
N GLU A 230 -10.30 17.15 6.61
CA GLU A 230 -10.85 15.80 6.42
C GLU A 230 -10.44 15.19 5.08
N LEU A 231 -10.34 15.99 4.01
CA LEU A 231 -9.82 15.52 2.72
C LEU A 231 -8.33 15.13 2.78
N LEU A 232 -7.52 15.89 3.54
CA LEU A 232 -6.12 15.55 3.78
C LEU A 232 -5.99 14.27 4.61
N ASP A 233 -6.80 14.14 5.66
CA ASP A 233 -6.84 12.94 6.50
C ASP A 233 -7.25 11.71 5.68
N LEU A 234 -8.17 11.86 4.72
CA LEU A 234 -8.52 10.78 3.80
C LEU A 234 -7.33 10.33 2.94
N GLY A 235 -6.49 11.28 2.50
CA GLY A 235 -5.22 10.97 1.83
C GLY A 235 -4.23 10.23 2.72
N ASP A 236 -4.09 10.63 3.98
CA ASP A 236 -3.23 9.95 4.95
C ASP A 236 -3.74 8.53 5.28
N PHE A 237 -5.06 8.33 5.30
CA PHE A 237 -5.66 7.00 5.41
C PHE A 237 -5.32 6.12 4.22
N VAL A 238 -5.46 6.62 2.98
CA VAL A 238 -5.10 5.88 1.76
C VAL A 238 -3.63 5.44 1.81
N LYS A 239 -2.72 6.33 2.20
CA LYS A 239 -1.29 5.97 2.39
C LYS A 239 -1.12 4.83 3.39
N ALA A 240 -1.71 4.96 4.58
CA ALA A 240 -1.60 3.96 5.64
C ALA A 240 -2.18 2.59 5.24
N LEU A 241 -3.27 2.58 4.46
CA LEU A 241 -3.89 1.37 3.94
C LEU A 241 -3.01 0.68 2.89
N CYS A 242 -2.51 1.44 1.92
CA CYS A 242 -1.61 0.92 0.89
C CYS A 242 -0.30 0.37 1.49
N GLU A 243 0.28 1.05 2.48
CA GLU A 243 1.44 0.55 3.22
C GLU A 243 1.13 -0.75 3.96
N ALA A 244 -0.02 -0.84 4.67
CA ALA A 244 -0.42 -2.06 5.36
C ALA A 244 -0.55 -3.25 4.41
N LEU A 245 -1.13 -3.02 3.22
CA LEU A 245 -1.28 -4.02 2.17
C LEU A 245 0.07 -4.46 1.59
N ALA A 246 0.98 -3.52 1.28
CA ALA A 246 2.33 -3.86 0.81
C ALA A 246 3.11 -4.70 1.83
N GLU A 247 3.00 -4.37 3.13
CA GLU A 247 3.63 -5.16 4.18
C GLU A 247 3.00 -6.55 4.31
N LEU A 248 1.67 -6.67 4.15
CA LEU A 248 0.99 -7.97 4.14
C LEU A 248 1.51 -8.87 3.02
N VAL A 249 1.57 -8.36 1.80
CA VAL A 249 2.05 -9.14 0.65
C VAL A 249 3.53 -9.46 0.78
N SER A 250 4.34 -8.51 1.26
CA SER A 250 5.76 -8.76 1.57
C SER A 250 5.91 -9.88 2.60
N TYR A 251 5.08 -9.89 3.64
CA TYR A 251 5.08 -10.95 4.64
C TYR A 251 4.75 -12.32 4.04
N GLN A 252 3.74 -12.41 3.17
CA GLN A 252 3.41 -13.66 2.45
C GLN A 252 4.59 -14.15 1.60
N ILE A 253 5.29 -13.23 0.92
CA ILE A 253 6.47 -13.57 0.12
C ILE A 253 7.60 -14.13 1.00
N ILE A 254 7.86 -13.51 2.16
CA ILE A 254 8.87 -14.00 3.10
C ILE A 254 8.53 -15.40 3.59
N LEU A 255 7.27 -15.65 3.99
CA LEU A 255 6.83 -16.99 4.42
C LEU A 255 7.07 -18.04 3.33
N ARG A 256 6.76 -17.72 2.08
CA ARG A 256 7.01 -18.63 0.95
C ARG A 256 8.51 -18.85 0.74
N LYS A 257 9.33 -17.80 0.77
CA LYS A 257 10.79 -17.93 0.65
C LYS A 257 11.40 -18.78 1.76
N ILE A 258 10.90 -18.68 3.00
CA ILE A 258 11.32 -19.56 4.10
C ILE A 258 10.99 -21.02 3.77
N SER A 259 9.79 -21.29 3.27
CA SER A 259 9.36 -22.68 2.96
C SER A 259 10.20 -23.36 1.88
N ILE A 260 10.88 -22.59 1.02
CA ILE A 260 11.78 -23.08 -0.03
C ILE A 260 13.26 -22.80 0.26
N ALA A 261 13.61 -22.48 1.52
CA ALA A 261 14.97 -22.19 1.96
C ALA A 261 15.69 -21.07 1.17
N LYS A 262 14.95 -20.07 0.68
CA LYS A 262 15.48 -18.82 0.07
C LYS A 262 15.43 -17.63 1.03
N ALA A 263 15.02 -17.85 2.26
CA ALA A 263 15.08 -16.90 3.34
C ALA A 263 15.26 -17.63 4.66
N LYS A 264 15.97 -17.00 5.59
CA LYS A 264 16.31 -17.59 6.88
C LYS A 264 16.07 -16.61 8.01
N GLU A 265 15.47 -17.10 9.11
CA GLU A 265 15.41 -16.35 10.37
C GLU A 265 16.79 -16.36 11.01
N ILE A 266 17.33 -15.17 11.29
CA ILE A 266 18.66 -15.01 11.89
C ILE A 266 18.60 -14.62 13.36
N GLY A 267 17.44 -14.23 13.88
CA GLY A 267 17.32 -13.74 15.24
C GLY A 267 16.09 -12.88 15.51
N GLN A 268 16.14 -12.12 16.60
CA GLN A 268 15.06 -11.22 17.00
C GLN A 268 15.58 -9.97 17.72
N ILE A 269 14.81 -8.90 17.67
CA ILE A 269 15.06 -7.68 18.45
C ILE A 269 14.64 -7.92 19.91
N THR A 270 15.60 -7.77 20.83
CA THR A 270 15.40 -7.87 22.27
C THR A 270 15.10 -6.52 22.90
N GLU A 271 15.67 -5.43 22.39
CA GLU A 271 15.47 -4.06 22.91
C GLU A 271 15.46 -3.01 21.79
N TRP A 272 14.74 -1.90 22.02
CA TRP A 272 14.67 -0.77 21.09
C TRP A 272 14.83 0.58 21.79
N PHE A 273 15.83 1.34 21.35
CA PHE A 273 16.12 2.68 21.83
C PHE A 273 15.65 3.71 20.80
N LYS A 274 14.45 4.26 21.02
CA LYS A 274 13.77 5.18 20.09
C LYS A 274 14.59 6.43 19.73
N LYS A 275 15.26 7.07 20.70
CA LYS A 275 16.03 8.31 20.46
C LYS A 275 17.27 8.08 19.57
N PRO A 276 18.16 7.11 19.87
CA PRO A 276 19.30 6.83 19.00
C PRO A 276 18.93 6.02 17.75
N ARG A 277 17.69 5.51 17.64
CA ARG A 277 17.23 4.57 16.59
C ARG A 277 18.11 3.32 16.51
N ALA A 278 18.47 2.82 17.68
CA ALA A 278 19.30 1.63 17.84
C ALA A 278 18.49 0.51 18.48
N ALA A 279 18.72 -0.71 18.00
CA ALA A 279 18.13 -1.93 18.49
C ALA A 279 19.22 -2.83 19.08
N VAL A 280 18.87 -3.62 20.08
CA VAL A 280 19.67 -4.78 20.48
C VAL A 280 18.98 -6.00 19.88
N ALA A 281 19.75 -6.80 19.16
CA ALA A 281 19.29 -8.02 18.54
C ALA A 281 20.08 -9.21 19.05
N THR A 282 19.42 -10.33 19.24
CA THR A 282 20.11 -11.61 19.40
C THR A 282 20.06 -12.37 18.09
N VAL A 283 21.21 -12.64 17.49
CA VAL A 283 21.33 -13.26 16.16
C VAL A 283 22.24 -14.50 16.19
N THR A 284 22.12 -15.37 15.18
CA THR A 284 22.94 -16.58 15.00
C THR A 284 23.19 -16.87 13.52
N ASP A 285 24.31 -17.54 13.23
CA ASP A 285 24.65 -18.10 11.91
C ASP A 285 24.45 -17.14 10.72
N ILE A 286 25.06 -15.96 10.81
CA ILE A 286 24.95 -14.90 9.80
C ILE A 286 26.23 -14.04 9.74
N THR A 287 26.49 -13.46 8.58
CA THR A 287 27.42 -12.33 8.44
C THR A 287 26.62 -11.04 8.29
N LEU A 288 26.81 -10.10 9.20
CA LEU A 288 26.18 -8.78 9.13
C LEU A 288 27.21 -7.76 8.64
N ALA A 289 26.80 -6.87 7.75
CA ALA A 289 27.62 -5.78 7.24
C ALA A 289 26.84 -4.47 7.24
N VAL A 290 27.52 -3.36 7.50
CA VAL A 290 26.97 -2.02 7.34
C VAL A 290 26.62 -1.78 5.87
N GLY A 291 25.45 -1.22 5.61
CA GLY A 291 24.84 -1.12 4.28
C GLY A 291 24.13 -2.39 3.83
N GLY A 292 24.21 -3.49 4.59
CA GLY A 292 23.40 -4.68 4.37
C GLY A 292 21.95 -4.48 4.77
N ASN A 293 21.07 -5.37 4.29
CA ASN A 293 19.64 -5.28 4.52
C ASN A 293 19.13 -6.47 5.33
N ILE A 294 18.19 -6.21 6.24
CA ILE A 294 17.49 -7.23 7.02
C ILE A 294 15.98 -6.96 6.99
N TRP A 295 15.19 -8.02 7.00
CA TRP A 295 13.75 -7.92 7.14
C TRP A 295 13.36 -7.99 8.61
N LEU A 296 12.59 -7.00 9.05
CA LEU A 296 11.95 -6.96 10.36
C LEU A 296 10.51 -7.47 10.22
N VAL A 297 10.16 -8.56 10.90
CA VAL A 297 8.89 -9.25 10.69
C VAL A 297 8.20 -9.58 12.02
N SER A 298 6.89 -9.38 12.07
CA SER A 298 6.02 -9.85 13.16
C SER A 298 4.58 -9.94 12.67
N GLU A 299 4.04 -11.16 12.61
CA GLU A 299 2.63 -11.39 12.28
C GLU A 299 1.70 -10.78 13.34
N THR A 300 2.05 -10.93 14.63
CA THR A 300 1.25 -10.48 15.76
C THR A 300 0.98 -8.98 15.73
N SER A 301 1.99 -8.19 15.32
CA SER A 301 1.91 -6.73 15.23
C SER A 301 1.69 -6.22 13.81
N SER A 302 1.52 -7.12 12.83
CA SER A 302 1.40 -6.81 11.40
C SER A 302 2.50 -5.86 10.94
N TYR A 303 3.74 -6.33 11.10
CA TYR A 303 4.95 -5.61 10.76
C TYR A 303 5.76 -6.44 9.77
N CYS A 304 6.09 -5.88 8.62
CA CYS A 304 7.01 -6.48 7.67
C CYS A 304 7.71 -5.39 6.84
N LYS A 305 8.92 -4.99 7.26
CA LYS A 305 9.72 -3.99 6.52
C LYS A 305 11.15 -4.45 6.31
N LEU A 306 11.69 -4.06 5.16
CA LEU A 306 13.12 -4.06 4.92
C LEU A 306 13.76 -2.92 5.71
N ALA A 307 14.90 -3.18 6.33
CA ALA A 307 15.69 -2.24 7.09
C ALA A 307 17.13 -2.29 6.61
N ASN A 308 17.74 -1.12 6.43
CA ASN A 308 19.16 -1.01 6.13
C ASN A 308 19.95 -0.88 7.42
N ILE A 309 21.07 -1.60 7.52
CA ILE A 309 21.99 -1.53 8.65
C ILE A 309 22.88 -0.29 8.50
N GLU A 310 22.66 0.71 9.35
CA GLU A 310 23.47 1.95 9.36
C GLU A 310 24.77 1.79 10.17
N SER A 311 24.74 1.01 11.25
CA SER A 311 25.91 0.71 12.07
C SER A 311 25.72 -0.59 12.86
N ILE A 312 26.83 -1.25 13.20
CA ILE A 312 26.88 -2.48 13.99
C ILE A 312 27.81 -2.27 15.19
N GLN A 313 27.39 -2.70 16.37
CA GLN A 313 28.19 -2.70 17.59
C GLN A 313 28.19 -4.09 18.25
N ILE A 314 29.37 -4.51 18.71
CA ILE A 314 29.54 -5.68 19.59
C ILE A 314 30.40 -5.26 20.76
N ASP A 315 29.91 -5.46 21.97
CA ASP A 315 30.56 -5.06 23.22
C ASP A 315 31.02 -3.59 23.18
N ASP A 316 30.11 -2.69 22.74
CA ASP A 316 30.35 -1.25 22.57
C ASP A 316 31.44 -0.86 21.54
N ILE A 317 31.89 -1.81 20.71
CA ILE A 317 32.88 -1.57 19.66
C ILE A 317 32.19 -1.58 18.30
N ASP A 318 32.33 -0.48 17.56
CA ASP A 318 31.84 -0.36 16.19
C ASP A 318 32.52 -1.38 15.26
N LYS A 319 31.70 -2.01 14.41
CA LYS A 319 32.13 -2.99 13.40
C LYS A 319 31.51 -2.62 12.06
N ASN A 320 32.29 -2.73 10.99
CA ASN A 320 31.77 -2.61 9.62
C ASN A 320 31.18 -3.93 9.12
N GLU A 321 31.74 -5.06 9.56
CA GLU A 321 31.29 -6.41 9.24
C GLU A 321 31.58 -7.33 10.42
N VAL A 322 30.67 -8.27 10.69
CA VAL A 322 30.81 -9.30 11.72
C VAL A 322 30.28 -10.63 11.22
N LYS A 323 31.09 -11.67 11.33
CA LYS A 323 30.67 -13.07 11.18
C LYS A 323 30.26 -13.66 12.52
N ILE A 324 29.02 -14.15 12.61
CA ILE A 324 28.40 -14.68 13.83
C ILE A 324 28.10 -16.16 13.60
N THR A 325 28.65 -17.02 14.46
CA THR A 325 28.54 -18.50 14.36
C THR A 325 27.84 -19.14 15.55
N SER A 326 27.48 -18.34 16.54
CA SER A 326 26.73 -18.76 17.72
C SER A 326 25.82 -17.61 18.13
N LYS A 327 24.87 -17.89 19.01
CA LYS A 327 23.93 -16.88 19.51
C LYS A 327 24.69 -15.71 20.14
N THR A 328 24.64 -14.54 19.51
CA THR A 328 25.38 -13.34 19.91
C THR A 328 24.45 -12.14 19.98
N GLU A 329 24.66 -11.29 20.99
CA GLU A 329 24.00 -10.01 21.10
C GLU A 329 24.73 -8.97 20.25
N VAL A 330 23.97 -8.20 19.46
CA VAL A 330 24.50 -7.21 18.54
C VAL A 330 23.68 -5.93 18.65
N GLY A 331 24.35 -4.80 18.80
CA GLY A 331 23.77 -3.48 18.63
C GLY A 331 23.64 -3.15 17.15
N LEU A 332 22.44 -2.80 16.70
CA LEU A 332 22.15 -2.44 15.31
C LEU A 332 21.49 -1.08 15.27
N LYS A 333 22.04 -0.16 14.47
CA LYS A 333 21.30 1.05 14.08
C LYS A 333 20.65 0.81 12.74
N LEU A 334 19.35 1.08 12.65
CA LEU A 334 18.53 0.81 11.48
C LEU A 334 17.86 2.08 10.98
N ASP A 335 17.66 2.16 9.66
CA ASP A 335 16.99 3.28 9.00
C ASP A 335 15.48 3.33 9.26
N THR A 336 14.93 2.31 9.92
CA THR A 336 13.52 2.16 10.31
C THR A 336 13.38 1.78 11.78
N ASP A 337 12.17 1.95 12.34
CA ASP A 337 11.88 1.61 13.73
C ASP A 337 11.83 0.09 13.92
N ALA A 338 12.75 -0.45 14.73
CA ALA A 338 12.85 -1.87 15.02
C ALA A 338 12.39 -2.16 16.46
N LYS A 339 11.07 -2.19 16.66
CA LYS A 339 10.47 -2.44 17.99
C LYS A 339 10.92 -3.81 18.54
N GLN A 340 10.90 -3.92 19.86
CA GLN A 340 11.11 -5.19 20.56
C GLN A 340 10.14 -6.28 20.07
N GLY A 341 10.66 -7.50 19.91
CA GLY A 341 9.89 -8.68 19.51
C GLY A 341 9.72 -8.86 18.00
N LEU A 342 10.36 -8.04 17.17
CA LEU A 342 10.43 -8.29 15.72
C LEU A 342 11.48 -9.37 15.44
N SER A 343 11.11 -10.38 14.66
CA SER A 343 12.04 -11.36 14.11
C SER A 343 12.83 -10.77 12.94
N LEU A 344 14.05 -11.24 12.77
CA LEU A 344 15.00 -10.80 11.76
C LEU A 344 15.17 -11.88 10.70
N TYR A 345 14.98 -11.52 9.44
CA TYR A 345 15.17 -12.42 8.30
C TYR A 345 16.15 -11.85 7.29
N VAL A 346 16.91 -12.74 6.65
CA VAL A 346 17.73 -12.43 5.47
C VAL A 346 17.24 -13.24 4.28
N MET A 347 17.44 -12.70 3.09
CA MET A 347 17.20 -13.41 1.83
C MET A 347 18.51 -14.11 1.44
N GLU A 348 18.42 -15.36 0.99
CA GLU A 348 19.57 -16.12 0.47
C GLU A 348 19.77 -15.92 -1.04
#